data_AF-C7ZJD9-F1
#
_entry.id   AF-C7ZJD9-F1
#
_cell.length_a   1.000
_cell.length_b   1.000
_cell.length_c   1.000
_cell.angle_alpha   90.00
_cell.angle_beta   90.00
_cell.angle_gamma   90.00
#
_symmetry.space_group_name_H-M   'P 1'
#
loop_
_entity.id
_entity.type
_entity.pdbx_description
1 polymer ?
#
loop_
_entity_poly.entity_id
_entity_poly.type
_entity_poly.pdbx_seq_one_letter_code
_entity_poly.pdbx_strand_id
1 'polypeptide(L)'
;WGKNWYSSSESLWYDRWLQVLDVLPDAIEIITWNDFSESSYIADIVPSQIVRGAEVYVDGYEHSALRSLLPYFIQAYKAGSPDVPLPNGETAVAWYRTTSATLGSDGGTVWGQDGTESASVGAKDVVSVVA
;
A
#
# COMPACT_ATOMS: atom_id res chain seq x y z
N TRP A 1 -14.46 12.82 -17.26
CA TRP A 1 -13.71 11.75 -16.58
C TRP A 1 -14.18 11.71 -15.15
N GLY A 2 -14.85 10.63 -14.72
CA GLY A 2 -15.37 10.45 -13.36
C GLY A 2 -14.37 9.69 -12.49
N LYS A 3 -13.29 10.34 -12.05
CA LYS A 3 -12.31 9.77 -11.12
C LYS A 3 -12.72 10.05 -9.67
N ASN A 4 -13.88 9.56 -9.26
CA ASN A 4 -14.34 9.67 -7.87
C ASN A 4 -14.71 8.29 -7.32
N TRP A 5 -13.70 7.43 -7.22
CA TRP A 5 -13.84 6.08 -6.73
C TRP A 5 -12.69 5.72 -5.79
N TYR A 6 -12.96 4.78 -4.90
CA TYR A 6 -12.04 4.28 -3.89
C TYR A 6 -11.88 2.76 -4.05
N SER A 7 -10.66 2.26 -3.96
CA SER A 7 -10.36 0.82 -3.95
C SER A 7 -9.74 0.44 -2.63
N SER A 8 -10.27 -0.61 -1.99
CA SER A 8 -9.72 -1.16 -0.76
C SER A 8 -8.32 -1.71 -1.00
N SER A 9 -7.33 -1.16 -0.32
CA SER A 9 -5.90 -1.43 -0.54
C SER A 9 -5.14 -1.83 0.72
N GLU A 10 -5.83 -2.04 1.84
CA GLU A 10 -5.26 -2.16 3.18
C GLU A 10 -4.30 -3.34 3.36
N SER A 11 -4.48 -4.43 2.61
CA SER A 11 -3.62 -5.62 2.67
C SER A 11 -2.80 -5.82 1.40
N LEU A 12 -2.96 -4.95 0.39
CA LEU A 12 -2.46 -5.22 -0.97
C LEU A 12 -0.96 -5.43 -1.02
N TRP A 13 -0.16 -4.68 -0.25
CA TRP A 13 1.29 -4.84 -0.25
C TRP A 13 1.69 -6.29 0.11
N TYR A 14 1.12 -6.81 1.19
CA TYR A 14 1.39 -8.18 1.64
C TYR A 14 0.80 -9.23 0.69
N ASP A 15 -0.46 -9.06 0.30
CA ASP A 15 -1.17 -10.01 -0.56
C ASP A 15 -0.48 -10.17 -1.92
N ARG A 16 0.03 -9.08 -2.50
CA ARG A 16 0.76 -9.12 -3.77
C ARG A 16 2.10 -9.83 -3.65
N TRP A 17 2.82 -9.66 -2.55
CA TRP A 17 4.05 -10.42 -2.33
C TRP A 17 3.80 -11.91 -2.12
N LEU A 18 2.72 -12.29 -1.43
CA LEU A 18 2.32 -13.70 -1.34
C LEU A 18 2.00 -14.28 -2.73
N GLN A 19 1.27 -13.54 -3.56
CA GLN A 19 0.96 -13.96 -4.93
C GLN A 19 2.22 -14.07 -5.80
N VAL A 20 3.18 -13.17 -5.63
CA VAL A 20 4.48 -13.25 -6.30
C VAL A 20 5.21 -14.56 -5.94
N LEU A 21 5.17 -14.96 -4.68
CA LEU A 21 5.82 -16.21 -4.23
C LEU A 21 5.06 -17.47 -4.64
N ASP A 22 3.74 -17.37 -4.86
CA ASP A 22 2.92 -18.47 -5.38
C ASP A 22 3.11 -18.67 -6.90
N VAL A 23 3.11 -17.56 -7.67
CA VAL A 23 3.21 -17.60 -9.13
C VAL A 23 4.65 -17.74 -9.61
N LEU A 24 5.61 -17.14 -8.91
CA LEU A 24 7.03 -17.03 -9.30
C LEU A 24 7.20 -16.53 -10.75
N PRO A 25 6.73 -15.30 -11.07
CA PRO A 25 6.86 -14.75 -12.43
C PRO A 25 8.33 -14.52 -12.81
N ASP A 26 8.62 -14.44 -14.12
CA ASP A 26 9.99 -14.18 -14.62
C ASP A 26 10.56 -12.81 -14.20
N ALA A 27 9.68 -11.84 -13.93
CA ALA A 27 10.04 -10.51 -13.48
C ALA A 27 8.95 -9.93 -12.56
N ILE A 28 9.37 -9.02 -11.68
CA ILE A 28 8.50 -8.25 -10.78
C ILE A 28 8.77 -6.77 -11.02
N GLU A 29 7.70 -5.98 -11.09
CA GLU A 29 7.75 -4.53 -11.11
C GLU A 29 7.06 -3.99 -9.85
N ILE A 30 7.72 -3.06 -9.15
CA ILE A 30 7.13 -2.35 -8.02
C ILE A 30 6.74 -0.96 -8.52
N ILE A 31 5.44 -0.69 -8.47
CA ILE A 31 4.83 0.58 -8.87
C ILE A 31 4.26 1.24 -7.61
N THR A 32 4.75 2.41 -7.16
CA THR A 32 5.80 3.27 -7.74
C THR A 32 6.94 3.54 -6.77
N TRP A 33 8.08 3.99 -7.31
CA TRP A 33 9.14 4.51 -6.45
C TRP A 33 8.70 5.80 -5.75
N ASN A 34 8.21 6.80 -6.50
CA ASN A 34 8.02 8.17 -6.02
C ASN A 34 6.77 8.89 -6.58
N ASP A 35 5.69 8.17 -6.89
CA ASP A 35 4.42 8.83 -7.23
C ASP A 35 3.70 9.28 -5.96
N PHE A 36 4.11 10.45 -5.48
CA PHE A 36 3.51 11.11 -4.33
C PHE A 36 2.07 11.57 -4.60
N SER A 37 1.72 11.85 -5.86
CA SER A 37 0.40 12.40 -6.22
C SER A 37 -0.72 11.35 -6.22
N GLU A 38 -0.36 10.07 -6.32
CA GLU A 38 -1.30 8.94 -6.20
C GLU A 38 -1.07 8.11 -4.93
N SER A 39 -0.27 8.61 -3.98
CA SER A 39 0.05 7.95 -2.70
C SER A 39 0.63 6.52 -2.83
N SER A 40 1.15 6.14 -4.01
CA SER A 40 1.67 4.79 -4.27
C SER A 40 3.17 4.63 -4.04
N TYR A 41 3.84 5.72 -3.62
CA TYR A 41 5.28 5.78 -3.41
C TYR A 41 5.75 4.86 -2.27
N ILE A 42 6.97 4.32 -2.42
CA ILE A 42 7.71 3.63 -1.35
C ILE A 42 9.03 4.32 -0.99
N ALA A 43 9.44 5.33 -1.76
CA ALA A 43 10.62 6.15 -1.47
C ALA A 43 10.41 7.03 -0.24
N ASP A 44 11.53 7.49 0.34
CA ASP A 44 11.47 8.57 1.34
C ASP A 44 10.92 9.85 0.69
N ILE A 45 10.17 10.63 1.44
CA ILE A 45 9.50 11.82 0.92
C ILE A 45 10.53 12.83 0.39
N VAL A 46 10.33 13.29 -0.85
CA VAL A 46 11.15 14.32 -1.51
C VAL A 46 10.29 15.56 -1.72
N PRO A 47 10.40 16.60 -0.87
CA PRO A 47 9.48 17.75 -0.89
C PRO A 47 9.37 18.45 -2.25
N SER A 48 10.46 18.51 -3.01
CA SER A 48 10.47 19.14 -4.35
C SER A 48 9.69 18.36 -5.42
N GLN A 49 9.29 17.12 -5.14
CA GLN A 49 8.50 16.27 -6.03
C GLN A 49 7.01 16.22 -5.65
N ILE A 50 6.63 16.84 -4.52
CA ILE A 50 5.24 16.92 -4.10
C ILE A 50 4.55 18.00 -4.93
N VAL A 51 3.50 17.60 -5.65
CA VAL A 51 2.67 18.52 -6.41
C VAL A 51 1.69 19.24 -5.49
N ARG A 52 1.35 20.49 -5.82
CA ARG A 52 0.42 21.30 -5.02
C ARG A 52 -0.92 20.58 -4.81
N GLY A 53 -1.33 20.49 -3.55
CA GLY A 53 -2.54 19.79 -3.10
C GLY A 53 -2.27 18.37 -2.61
N ALA A 54 -1.12 17.77 -2.92
CA ALA A 54 -0.77 16.43 -2.45
C ALA A 54 -0.20 16.42 -1.03
N GLU A 55 0.30 17.56 -0.54
CA GLU A 55 0.86 17.71 0.80
C GLU A 55 -0.11 17.19 1.88
N VAL A 56 -1.42 17.35 1.68
CA VAL A 56 -2.47 16.94 2.63
C VAL A 56 -2.55 15.43 2.89
N TYR A 57 -2.04 14.61 1.96
CA TYR A 57 -2.01 13.15 2.07
C TYR A 57 -0.60 12.56 1.92
N VAL A 58 0.43 13.42 1.82
CA VAL A 58 1.85 13.01 1.78
C VAL A 58 2.55 13.39 3.08
N ASP A 59 2.34 14.61 3.58
CA ASP A 59 3.07 15.11 4.76
C ASP A 59 2.72 14.28 6.00
N GLY A 60 3.75 13.66 6.60
CA GLY A 60 3.61 12.81 7.79
C GLY A 60 3.17 11.37 7.51
N TYR A 61 3.02 10.98 6.24
CA TYR A 61 2.60 9.64 5.82
C TYR A 61 3.74 8.84 5.18
N GLU A 62 4.86 8.67 5.88
CA GLU A 62 6.02 7.92 5.38
C GLU A 62 5.68 6.45 5.09
N HIS A 63 6.05 5.96 3.91
CA HIS A 63 5.85 4.56 3.49
C HIS A 63 7.13 3.70 3.58
N SER A 64 8.21 4.22 4.15
CA SER A 64 9.52 3.54 4.21
C SER A 64 9.48 2.17 4.92
N ALA A 65 8.54 1.97 5.84
CA ALA A 65 8.33 0.68 6.50
C ALA A 65 7.93 -0.44 5.51
N LEU A 66 7.28 -0.13 4.39
CA LEU A 66 6.98 -1.14 3.35
C LEU A 66 8.27 -1.71 2.73
N ARG A 67 9.33 -0.89 2.65
CA ARG A 67 10.65 -1.29 2.14
C ARG A 67 11.42 -2.20 3.11
N SER A 68 11.15 -2.13 4.41
CA SER A 68 11.86 -2.96 5.40
C SER A 68 11.60 -4.46 5.21
N LEU A 69 10.46 -4.81 4.59
CA LEU A 69 10.05 -6.18 4.25
C LEU A 69 10.71 -6.72 2.97
N LEU A 70 11.16 -5.83 2.07
CA LEU A 70 11.69 -6.21 0.76
C LEU A 70 12.89 -7.17 0.81
N PRO A 71 13.87 -7.04 1.73
CA PRO A 71 14.97 -7.98 1.81
C PRO A 71 14.52 -9.44 1.94
N TYR A 72 13.51 -9.71 2.77
CA TYR A 72 12.93 -11.04 2.92
C TYR A 72 12.24 -11.50 1.63
N PHE A 73 11.31 -10.71 1.11
CA PHE A 73 10.54 -11.10 -0.08
C PHE A 73 11.40 -11.29 -1.33
N ILE A 74 12.41 -10.43 -1.53
CA ILE A 74 13.35 -10.55 -2.64
C ILE A 74 14.18 -11.84 -2.49
N GLN A 75 14.61 -12.18 -1.27
CA GLN A 75 15.35 -13.41 -1.03
C GLN A 75 14.48 -14.64 -1.28
N ALA A 76 13.25 -14.65 -0.75
CA ALA A 76 12.29 -15.72 -0.94
C ALA A 76 11.95 -15.95 -2.42
N TYR A 77 11.71 -14.87 -3.17
CA TYR A 77 11.44 -14.93 -4.61
C TYR A 77 12.63 -15.51 -5.37
N LYS A 78 13.86 -15.03 -5.10
CA LYS A 78 15.09 -15.56 -5.73
C LYS A 78 15.37 -17.03 -5.40
N ALA A 79 14.95 -17.48 -4.22
CA ALA A 79 15.05 -18.87 -3.81
C ALA A 79 13.92 -19.75 -4.37
N GLY A 80 12.84 -19.16 -4.88
CA GLY A 80 11.62 -19.86 -5.26
C GLY A 80 10.90 -20.50 -4.05
N SER A 81 11.14 -20.00 -2.83
CA SER A 81 10.61 -20.58 -1.58
C SER A 81 10.57 -19.53 -0.47
N PRO A 82 9.53 -19.53 0.39
CA PRO A 82 9.49 -18.68 1.59
C PRO A 82 10.41 -19.19 2.72
N ASP A 83 10.95 -20.40 2.62
CA ASP A 83 11.86 -20.99 3.62
C ASP A 83 13.28 -20.43 3.47
N VAL A 84 13.45 -19.15 3.85
CA VAL A 84 14.71 -18.42 3.81
C VAL A 84 15.02 -17.79 5.17
N PRO A 85 16.30 -17.62 5.55
CA PRO A 85 16.66 -16.93 6.79
C PRO A 85 16.16 -15.48 6.80
N LEU A 86 15.74 -14.97 7.95
CA LEU A 86 15.35 -13.57 8.10
C LEU A 86 16.58 -12.64 7.96
N PRO A 87 16.68 -11.83 6.89
CA PRO A 87 17.91 -11.07 6.60
C PRO A 87 18.29 -10.05 7.67
N ASN A 88 17.29 -9.47 8.34
CA ASN A 88 17.44 -8.40 9.33
C ASN A 88 16.89 -8.80 10.71
N GLY A 89 16.72 -10.10 10.96
CA GLY A 89 16.02 -10.59 12.14
C GLY A 89 14.50 -10.39 12.08
N GLU A 90 13.83 -10.60 13.22
CA GLU A 90 12.38 -10.44 13.35
C GLU A 90 11.97 -8.99 13.10
N THR A 91 11.01 -8.78 12.21
CA THR A 91 10.55 -7.44 11.81
C THR A 91 9.03 -7.45 11.71
N ALA A 92 8.37 -6.55 12.44
CA ALA A 92 6.94 -6.31 12.29
C ALA A 92 6.69 -4.90 11.73
N VAL A 93 5.79 -4.79 10.76
CA VAL A 93 5.33 -3.55 10.15
C VAL A 93 3.83 -3.45 10.37
N ALA A 94 3.39 -2.34 10.96
CA ALA A 94 1.98 -2.05 11.17
C ALA A 94 1.60 -0.74 10.47
N TRP A 95 0.41 -0.70 9.90
CA TRP A 95 -0.18 0.51 9.33
C TRP A 95 -1.68 0.53 9.60
N TYR A 96 -2.24 1.73 9.65
CA TYR A 96 -3.62 1.95 10.03
C TYR A 96 -4.16 3.21 9.37
N ARG A 97 -5.49 3.32 9.31
CA ARG A 97 -6.15 4.55 8.87
C ARG A 97 -6.17 5.56 10.01
N THR A 98 -5.75 6.80 9.74
CA THR A 98 -5.83 7.91 10.70
C THR A 98 -7.25 8.51 10.80
N THR A 99 -8.14 8.14 9.86
CA THR A 99 -9.52 8.58 9.79
C THR A 99 -10.46 7.43 10.14
N SER A 100 -11.45 7.67 11.00
CA SER A 100 -12.46 6.66 11.34
C SER A 100 -13.35 6.34 10.14
N ALA A 101 -13.70 5.06 9.96
CA ALA A 101 -14.67 4.59 8.99
C ALA A 101 -16.08 5.17 9.20
N THR A 102 -16.38 5.67 10.40
CA THR A 102 -17.66 6.32 10.73
C THR A 102 -17.63 7.85 10.53
N LEU A 103 -16.49 8.40 10.11
CA LEU A 103 -16.33 9.85 9.94
C LEU A 103 -16.96 10.33 8.61
N GLY A 104 -18.11 10.98 8.71
CA GLY A 104 -18.66 11.84 7.64
C GLY A 104 -19.27 11.13 6.43
N SER A 105 -19.52 11.92 5.38
CA SER A 105 -19.98 11.45 4.08
C SER A 105 -18.78 11.13 3.18
N ASP A 106 -18.90 10.11 2.33
CA ASP A 106 -17.92 9.75 1.31
C ASP A 106 -17.78 10.77 0.16
N GLY A 107 -18.52 11.90 0.21
CA GLY A 107 -18.47 12.94 -0.81
C GLY A 107 -18.97 12.47 -2.19
N GLY A 108 -19.79 11.41 -2.24
CA GLY A 108 -20.22 10.78 -3.49
C GLY A 108 -19.15 9.92 -4.14
N THR A 109 -18.10 9.53 -3.41
CA THR A 109 -17.10 8.56 -3.85
C THR A 109 -17.74 7.17 -3.89
N VAL A 110 -17.54 6.45 -4.99
CA VAL A 110 -18.04 5.07 -5.13
C VAL A 110 -16.96 4.04 -4.80
N TRP A 111 -17.37 2.86 -4.34
CA TRP A 111 -16.46 1.76 -4.08
C TRP A 111 -16.18 0.97 -5.37
N GLY A 112 -14.92 0.95 -5.78
CA GLY A 112 -14.43 0.29 -6.99
C GLY A 112 -14.50 1.18 -8.24
N GLN A 113 -13.62 0.89 -9.20
CA GLN A 113 -13.70 1.50 -10.52
C GLN A 113 -15.00 1.06 -11.20
N ASP A 114 -15.77 2.04 -11.69
CA ASP A 114 -17.13 1.84 -12.23
C ASP A 114 -18.13 1.24 -11.22
N GLY A 115 -17.82 1.31 -9.92
CA GLY A 115 -18.71 0.90 -8.85
C GLY A 115 -19.93 1.80 -8.70
N THR A 116 -20.98 1.26 -8.10
CA THR A 116 -22.22 2.00 -7.79
C THR A 116 -22.48 2.11 -6.30
N GLU A 117 -21.78 1.33 -5.47
CA GLU A 117 -21.91 1.37 -4.02
C GLU A 117 -21.15 2.55 -3.43
N SER A 118 -21.62 3.07 -2.31
CA SER A 118 -20.92 4.09 -1.53
C SER A 118 -19.55 3.60 -1.09
N ALA A 119 -18.51 4.44 -1.17
CA ALA A 119 -17.18 4.11 -0.67
C ALA A 119 -17.17 3.82 0.84
N SER A 120 -18.16 4.31 1.59
CA SER A 120 -18.33 3.98 3.02
C SER A 120 -18.55 2.49 3.28
N VAL A 121 -19.05 1.73 2.29
CA VAL A 121 -19.21 0.27 2.39
C VAL A 121 -17.86 -0.44 2.39
N GLY A 122 -16.92 0.07 1.58
CA GLY A 122 -15.57 -0.48 1.43
C GLY A 122 -14.56 0.05 2.45
N ALA A 123 -14.85 1.19 3.07
CA ALA A 123 -14.01 1.79 4.12
C ALA A 123 -14.25 1.08 5.45
N LYS A 124 -13.16 0.61 6.07
CA LYS A 124 -13.22 -0.08 7.37
C LYS A 124 -12.15 0.46 8.29
N ASP A 125 -12.42 0.52 9.59
CA ASP A 125 -11.38 0.74 10.59
C ASP A 125 -10.45 -0.47 10.55
N VAL A 126 -9.18 -0.23 10.22
CA VAL A 126 -8.18 -1.28 9.99
C VAL A 126 -6.87 -0.92 10.67
N VAL A 127 -6.31 -1.92 11.34
CA VAL A 127 -4.89 -2.02 11.66
C VAL A 127 -4.38 -3.28 10.98
N SER A 128 -3.50 -3.09 10.00
CA SER A 128 -2.83 -4.18 9.30
C SER A 128 -1.46 -4.39 9.92
N VAL A 129 -1.05 -5.65 10.09
CA VAL A 129 0.26 -6.02 10.62
C VAL A 129 0.84 -7.15 9.75
N VAL A 130 2.11 -6.99 9.37
CA VAL A 130 2.95 -8.04 8.79
C VAL A 130 4.11 -8.25 9.76
N ALA A 131 4.42 -9.49 10.12
CA ALA A 131 5.45 -9.85 11.08
C ALA A 131 6.14 -11.16 10.68
#